data_AF-A0A485D3C2-F1
#
_entry.id   AF-A0A485D3C2-F1
#
_cell.length_a   1.000
_cell.length_b   1.000
_cell.length_c   1.000
_cell.angle_alpha   90.00
_cell.angle_beta   90.00
_cell.angle_gamma   90.00
#
_symmetry.space_group_name_H-M   'P 1'
#
loop_
_entity.id
_entity.type
_entity.pdbx_description
1 polymer ?
#
loop_
_entity_poly.entity_id
_entity_poly.type
_entity_poly.pdbx_seq_one_letter_code
_entity_poly.pdbx_strand_id
1 'polypeptide(L)'
;MEGVDGVFIGPADLSADMGFAGNPQHPEVQAAIEKAIVQIRAAGKAPGILMANEQLAKRYLELGALFVAVGVDTTLLARGAEALAARFGAGVSAAESGVY
;
A
#
# COMPACT_ATOMS: atom_id res chain seq x y z
N MET A 1 14.39 -5.31 21.51
CA MET A 1 13.55 -5.93 22.55
C MET A 1 13.50 -7.42 22.35
N GLU A 2 13.50 -8.17 23.44
CA GLU A 2 13.17 -9.59 23.45
C GLU A 2 11.69 -9.77 23.10
N GLY A 3 11.34 -10.82 22.36
CA GLY A 3 9.96 -11.13 21.96
C GLY A 3 9.37 -10.34 20.78
N VAL A 4 10.11 -9.39 20.19
CA VAL A 4 9.68 -8.71 18.95
C VAL A 4 10.38 -9.35 17.75
N ASP A 5 9.63 -9.97 16.84
CA ASP A 5 10.19 -10.64 15.66
C ASP A 5 10.29 -9.72 14.43
N GLY A 6 9.39 -8.73 14.35
CA GLY A 6 9.34 -7.80 13.24
C GLY A 6 8.70 -6.47 13.62
N VAL A 7 8.91 -5.49 12.76
CA VAL A 7 8.37 -4.14 12.88
C VAL A 7 7.69 -3.80 11.57
N PHE A 8 6.42 -3.39 11.65
CA PHE A 8 5.63 -3.00 10.50
C PHE A 8 5.55 -1.47 10.41
N ILE A 9 5.76 -0.94 9.20
CA ILE A 9 5.66 0.48 8.88
C ILE A 9 4.36 0.71 8.12
N GLY A 10 3.47 1.55 8.65
CA GLY A 10 2.25 2.00 7.97
C GLY A 10 2.51 3.30 7.21
N PRO A 11 2.61 3.31 5.87
CA PRO A 11 2.99 4.52 5.14
C PRO A 11 1.97 5.65 5.24
N ALA A 12 0.67 5.32 5.31
CA ALA A 12 -0.40 6.31 5.44
C ALA A 12 -0.39 6.99 6.81
N ASP A 13 -0.23 6.21 7.88
CA ASP A 13 -0.13 6.75 9.25
C ASP A 13 1.15 7.57 9.42
N LEU A 14 2.27 7.05 8.93
CA LEU A 14 3.55 7.76 8.97
C LEU A 14 3.49 9.07 8.18
N SER A 15 2.88 9.08 6.99
CA SER A 15 2.76 10.31 6.21
C SER A 15 1.87 11.33 6.92
N ALA A 16 0.78 10.89 7.55
CA ALA A 16 -0.07 11.78 8.34
C ALA A 16 0.68 12.41 9.53
N ASP A 17 1.42 11.61 10.29
CA ASP A 17 2.21 12.08 11.44
C ASP A 17 3.33 13.05 11.02
N MET A 18 3.94 12.82 9.86
CA MET A 18 4.95 13.70 9.28
C MET A 18 4.40 14.97 8.62
N GLY A 19 3.07 15.20 8.64
CA GLY A 19 2.43 16.39 8.04
C GLY A 19 2.09 16.27 6.55
N PHE A 20 2.20 15.06 5.98
CA PHE A 20 1.91 14.71 4.59
C PHE A 20 0.68 13.77 4.51
N ALA A 21 -0.39 14.10 5.22
CA ALA A 21 -1.60 13.29 5.26
C ALA A 21 -2.13 12.96 3.86
N GLY A 22 -2.37 11.67 3.59
CA GLY A 22 -2.82 11.19 2.28
C GLY A 22 -1.72 11.10 1.20
N ASN A 23 -0.48 11.48 1.49
CA ASN A 23 0.64 11.42 0.55
C ASN A 23 1.82 10.56 1.06
N PRO A 24 1.68 9.22 1.09
CA PRO A 24 2.77 8.33 1.47
C PRO A 24 3.93 8.31 0.47
N GLN A 25 3.76 8.86 -0.74
CA GLN A 25 4.79 8.95 -1.77
C GLN A 25 5.65 10.21 -1.65
N HIS A 26 5.40 11.06 -0.66
CA HIS A 26 6.23 12.24 -0.42
C HIS A 26 7.70 11.83 -0.21
N PRO A 27 8.69 12.52 -0.83
CA PRO A 27 10.09 12.11 -0.78
C PRO A 27 10.64 11.93 0.63
N GLU A 28 10.23 12.77 1.58
CA GLU A 28 10.65 12.65 2.98
C GLU A 28 10.06 11.42 3.68
N VAL A 29 8.81 11.07 3.36
CA VAL A 29 8.16 9.86 3.89
C VAL A 29 8.84 8.62 3.32
N GLN A 30 9.13 8.62 2.02
CA GLN A 30 9.88 7.55 1.36
C GLN A 30 11.27 7.36 1.97
N ALA A 31 12.01 8.45 2.19
CA ALA A 31 13.31 8.40 2.84
C ALA A 31 13.23 7.85 4.28
N ALA A 32 12.19 8.23 5.04
CA ALA A 32 11.95 7.71 6.38
C ALA A 32 11.64 6.20 6.37
N ILE A 33 10.81 5.74 5.44
CA ILE A 33 10.47 4.32 5.25
C ILE A 33 11.73 3.51 4.93
N GLU A 34 12.52 3.93 3.94
CA GLU A 34 13.72 3.21 3.53
C GLU A 34 14.74 3.12 4.67
N LYS A 35 14.94 4.23 5.39
CA LYS A 35 15.80 4.26 6.57
C LYS A 35 15.31 3.29 7.64
N ALA A 36 14.01 3.27 7.92
CA ALA A 36 13.43 2.36 8.90
C ALA A 36 13.62 0.89 8.50
N ILE A 37 13.38 0.53 7.22
CA ILE A 37 13.60 -0.83 6.71
C ILE A 37 15.03 -1.29 6.98
N VAL A 38 16.02 -0.48 6.61
CA VAL A 38 17.44 -0.80 6.80
C VAL A 38 17.78 -0.95 8.28
N GLN A 39 17.27 -0.06 9.14
CA GLN A 39 17.52 -0.11 10.59
C GLN A 39 16.90 -1.35 11.25
N ILE A 40 15.65 -1.68 10.91
CA ILE A 40 14.96 -2.87 11.43
C ILE A 40 15.72 -4.13 11.01
N ARG A 41 16.16 -4.20 9.74
CA ARG A 41 16.94 -5.32 9.21
C ARG A 41 18.29 -5.44 9.90
N ALA A 42 19.01 -4.34 10.09
CA ALA A 42 20.28 -4.30 10.80
C ALA A 42 20.16 -4.71 12.27
N ALA A 43 18.99 -4.48 12.89
CA ALA A 43 18.67 -4.97 14.24
C ALA A 43 18.31 -6.46 14.30
N GLY A 44 18.42 -7.20 13.18
CA GLY A 44 18.09 -8.61 13.09
C GLY A 44 16.59 -8.91 13.17
N LYS A 45 15.74 -7.91 12.91
CA LYS A 45 14.27 -8.04 12.93
C LYS A 45 13.71 -8.02 11.51
N ALA A 46 12.52 -8.56 11.32
CA ALA A 46 11.84 -8.51 10.05
C ALA A 46 11.22 -7.12 9.82
N PRO A 47 11.52 -6.40 8.73
CA PRO A 47 10.78 -5.21 8.35
C PRO A 47 9.55 -5.61 7.53
N GLY A 48 8.41 -4.99 7.79
CA GLY A 48 7.20 -5.15 6.99
C GLY A 48 6.52 -3.84 6.67
N ILE A 49 5.71 -3.86 5.61
CA ILE A 49 5.05 -2.65 5.06
C ILE A 49 3.86 -3.04 4.19
N LEU A 50 2.87 -2.15 4.06
CA LEU A 50 1.83 -2.19 3.03
C LEU A 50 2.19 -1.25 1.89
N MET A 51 2.44 -1.79 0.69
CA MET A 51 2.75 -1.01 -0.50
C MET A 51 2.12 -1.63 -1.73
N ALA A 52 1.05 -1.01 -2.23
CA ALA A 52 0.34 -1.48 -3.44
C ALA A 52 1.03 -1.04 -4.75
N ASN A 53 1.95 -0.07 -4.70
CA ASN A 53 2.76 0.28 -5.87
C ASN A 53 3.86 -0.77 -6.06
N GLU A 54 3.85 -1.43 -7.22
CA GLU A 54 4.76 -2.55 -7.51
C GLU A 54 6.23 -2.15 -7.48
N GLN A 55 6.58 -0.97 -8.04
CA GLN A 55 7.96 -0.52 -8.10
C GLN A 55 8.51 -0.24 -6.70
N LEU A 56 7.73 0.41 -5.84
CA LEU A 56 8.10 0.66 -4.45
C LEU A 56 8.14 -0.63 -3.63
N ALA A 57 7.18 -1.54 -3.82
CA ALA A 57 7.20 -2.85 -3.15
C ALA A 57 8.48 -3.63 -3.48
N LYS A 58 8.87 -3.68 -4.77
CA LYS A 58 10.14 -4.29 -5.22
C LYS A 58 11.36 -3.61 -4.59
N ARG A 59 11.41 -2.28 -4.61
CA ARG A 59 12.47 -1.49 -3.97
C ARG A 59 12.62 -1.83 -2.48
N TYR A 60 11.51 -1.96 -1.75
CA TYR A 60 11.56 -2.29 -0.33
C TYR A 60 12.00 -3.73 -0.06
N LEU A 61 11.63 -4.68 -0.94
CA LEU A 61 12.16 -6.04 -0.90
C LEU A 61 13.68 -6.05 -1.13
N GLU A 62 14.17 -5.28 -2.10
CA GLU A 62 15.62 -5.10 -2.35
C GLU A 62 16.36 -4.51 -1.14
N LEU A 63 15.72 -3.58 -0.41
CA LEU A 63 16.24 -2.99 0.82
C LEU A 63 16.15 -3.92 2.05
N GLY A 64 15.51 -5.08 1.94
CA GLY A 64 15.49 -6.10 2.98
C GLY A 64 14.18 -6.22 3.77
N ALA A 65 13.07 -5.66 3.29
CA ALA A 65 11.75 -5.98 3.81
C ALA A 65 11.45 -7.49 3.62
N LEU A 66 10.82 -8.11 4.63
CA LEU A 66 10.57 -9.56 4.66
C LEU A 66 9.09 -9.93 4.61
N PHE A 67 8.18 -9.03 5.00
CA PHE A 67 6.74 -9.27 4.93
C PHE A 67 6.02 -8.03 4.39
N VAL A 68 5.69 -8.08 3.10
CA VAL A 68 5.13 -6.96 2.36
C VAL A 68 3.70 -7.29 1.97
N ALA A 69 2.74 -6.53 2.49
CA ALA A 69 1.37 -6.56 1.97
C ALA A 69 1.34 -5.74 0.67
N VAL A 70 0.90 -6.36 -0.43
CA VAL A 70 0.91 -5.75 -1.78
C VAL A 70 -0.47 -5.33 -2.27
N GLY A 71 -1.49 -5.45 -1.42
CA GLY A 71 -2.86 -5.09 -1.73
C GLY A 71 -3.78 -5.28 -0.53
N VAL A 72 -5.01 -4.79 -0.68
CA VAL A 72 -6.11 -4.97 0.27
C VAL A 72 -7.28 -5.56 -0.51
N ASP A 73 -7.88 -6.63 0.00
CA ASP A 73 -8.96 -7.38 -0.64
C ASP A 73 -10.17 -6.52 -1.01
N THR A 74 -10.63 -5.66 -0.09
CA THR A 74 -11.74 -4.73 -0.31
C THR A 74 -11.43 -3.73 -1.42
N THR A 75 -10.20 -3.22 -1.48
CA THR A 75 -9.73 -2.33 -2.56
C THR A 75 -9.67 -3.07 -3.89
N LEU A 76 -9.13 -4.29 -3.91
CA LEU A 76 -9.06 -5.11 -5.12
C LEU A 76 -10.46 -5.44 -5.65
N LEU A 77 -11.38 -5.81 -4.77
CA LEU A 77 -12.77 -6.09 -5.11
C LEU A 77 -13.46 -4.84 -5.67
N ALA A 78 -13.37 -3.71 -4.97
CA ALA A 78 -13.97 -2.45 -5.40
C ALA A 78 -13.45 -2.01 -6.77
N ARG A 79 -12.13 -1.99 -6.96
CA ARG A 79 -11.51 -1.58 -8.23
C ARG A 79 -11.81 -2.54 -9.37
N GLY A 80 -11.84 -3.85 -9.09
CA GLY A 80 -12.24 -4.86 -10.06
C GLY A 80 -13.69 -4.72 -10.50
N ALA A 81 -14.60 -4.47 -9.55
CA ALA A 81 -16.02 -4.25 -9.82
C ALA A 81 -16.26 -2.95 -10.60
N GLU A 82 -15.65 -1.84 -10.18
CA GLU A 82 -15.69 -0.55 -10.88
C GLU A 82 -15.19 -0.67 -12.32
N ALA A 83 -14.05 -1.34 -12.52
CA ALA A 83 -13.48 -1.54 -13.85
C ALA A 83 -14.36 -2.43 -14.73
N LEU A 84 -15.00 -3.48 -14.17
CA LEU A 84 -15.96 -4.30 -14.90
C LEU A 84 -17.18 -3.47 -15.30
N ALA A 85 -17.79 -2.73 -14.37
CA ALA A 85 -18.92 -1.87 -14.64
C ALA A 85 -18.59 -0.81 -15.70
N ALA A 86 -17.43 -0.16 -15.64
CA ALA A 86 -17.02 0.86 -16.60
C ALA A 86 -16.92 0.33 -18.04
N ARG A 87 -16.47 -0.92 -18.23
CA ARG A 87 -16.37 -1.55 -19.58
C ARG A 87 -17.73 -1.77 -20.24
N PHE A 88 -18.79 -1.92 -19.45
CA PHE A 88 -20.15 -2.20 -19.96
C PHE A 88 -21.14 -1.05 -19.72
N GLY A 89 -20.80 -0.08 -18.87
CA GLY A 89 -21.65 1.04 -18.46
C GLY A 89 -21.45 2.33 -19.26
N ALA A 90 -20.36 2.47 -20.02
CA ALA A 90 -20.09 3.66 -20.83
C ALA A 90 -21.09 3.90 -21.99
N GLY A 91 -22.02 2.96 -22.23
CA GLY A 91 -23.12 3.07 -23.19
C GLY A 91 -24.51 3.21 -22.57
N VAL A 92 -24.65 3.16 -21.24
CA VAL A 92 -25.95 3.36 -20.57
C VAL A 92 -26.11 4.84 -20.25
N SER A 93 -26.29 5.64 -21.31
CA SER A 93 -27.13 6.84 -21.17
C SER A 93 -28.46 6.36 -20.60
N ALA A 94 -28.94 7.00 -19.53
CA ALA A 94 -30.17 6.68 -18.82
C ALA A 94 -31.29 6.25 -19.79
N ALA A 95 -31.38 4.96 -20.04
CA ALA A 95 -32.42 4.32 -20.80
C ALA A 95 -33.10 3.40 -19.80
N GLU A 96 -34.35 3.75 -19.57
CA GLU A 96 -35.38 3.16 -18.72
C GLU A 96 -35.11 1.75 -18.21
N SER A 97 -35.30 1.63 -16.89
CA SER A 97 -35.60 0.44 -16.11
C SER A 97 -35.84 -0.84 -16.94
N GLY A 98 -34.77 -1.62 -17.10
CA GLY A 98 -34.85 -3.01 -17.54
C GLY A 98 -34.67 -3.93 -16.33
N VAL A 99 -35.75 -4.61 -15.97
CA VAL A 99 -35.79 -5.69 -14.98
C VAL A 99 -34.81 -6.78 -15.40
N TYR A 100 -33.72 -6.93 -14.65
CA TYR A 100 -33.26 -8.17 -14.01
C TYR A 100 -32.25 -7.80 -12.91
#